data_AF-A0A970W2V8-F1
#
_entry.id   AF-A0A970W2V8-F1
#
_cell.length_a   1.000
_cell.length_b   1.000
_cell.length_c   1.000
_cell.angle_alpha   90.00
_cell.angle_beta   90.00
_cell.angle_gamma   90.00
#
_symmetry.space_group_name_H-M   'P 1'
#
loop_
_entity.id
_entity.type
_entity.pdbx_description
1 polymer ?
#
loop_
_entity_poly.entity_id
_entity_poly.type
_entity_poly.pdbx_seq_one_letter_code
_entity_poly.pdbx_strand_id
1 'polypeptide(L)' 'MPKFVTADLHLHSVLSPCASREMLPSPVIWRAKELGLQMIAVTDHNT' A
#
# COMPACT_ATOMS: atom_id res chain seq x y z
N MET A 1 25.88 10.50 0.68
CA MET A 1 24.68 10.92 1.44
C MET A 1 23.64 9.82 1.33
N PRO A 2 23.07 9.32 2.44
CA PRO A 2 22.01 8.31 2.37
C PRO A 2 20.76 8.90 1.73
N LYS A 3 20.08 8.13 0.87
CA LYS A 3 18.74 8.45 0.37
C LYS A 3 17.72 7.84 1.33
N PHE A 4 16.83 8.67 1.86
CA PHE A 4 15.69 8.20 2.62
C PHE A 4 14.52 7.91 1.67
N VAL A 5 13.76 6.85 1.97
CA VAL A 5 12.55 6.46 1.24
C VAL A 5 11.41 6.45 2.23
N THR A 6 10.38 7.27 1.98
CA THR A 6 9.15 7.24 2.79
C THR A 6 8.26 6.11 2.26
N ALA A 7 7.91 5.16 3.13
CA ALA A 7 7.21 3.95 2.71
C ALA A 7 6.18 3.48 3.74
N ASP A 8 5.10 2.87 3.25
CA ASP A 8 4.23 2.00 4.04
C ASP A 8 4.61 0.54 3.75
N LEU A 9 4.98 -0.20 4.79
CA LEU A 9 5.50 -1.56 4.65
C LEU A 9 4.48 -2.63 5.06
N HIS A 10 3.24 -2.25 5.39
CA HIS A 10 2.20 -3.20 5.78
C HIS A 10 0.84 -2.76 5.26
N LEU A 11 0.57 -3.04 3.99
CA LEU A 11 -0.69 -2.71 3.33
C LEU A 11 -1.39 -3.99 2.84
N HIS A 12 -2.68 -4.14 3.14
CA HIS A 12 -3.50 -5.20 2.55
C HIS A 12 -4.12 -4.72 1.23
N SER A 13 -4.01 -5.50 0.18
CA SER A 13 -4.72 -5.29 -1.07
C SER A 13 -6.16 -5.81 -0.97
N VAL A 14 -6.96 -5.54 -2.02
CA VAL A 14 -8.30 -6.09 -2.20
C VAL A 14 -8.36 -7.63 -2.15
N LEU A 15 -7.22 -8.33 -2.28
CA LEU A 15 -7.16 -9.79 -2.22
C LEU A 15 -7.11 -10.34 -0.78
N SER A 16 -6.85 -9.50 0.23
CA SER A 16 -6.89 -9.90 1.63
C SER A 16 -8.33 -10.19 2.07
N PRO A 17 -8.57 -11.23 2.91
CA PRO A 17 -9.91 -11.61 3.37
C PRO A 17 -10.64 -10.50 4.16
N CYS A 18 -9.91 -9.54 4.71
CA CYS A 18 -10.46 -8.43 5.49
C CYS A 18 -10.60 -7.11 4.69
N ALA A 19 -10.29 -7.11 3.39
CA ALA A 19 -10.22 -5.88 2.61
C ALA A 19 -11.56 -5.48 1.97
N SER A 20 -11.70 -4.18 1.68
CA SER A 20 -12.83 -3.58 0.96
C SER A 20 -12.44 -3.22 -0.49
N ARG A 21 -13.42 -2.72 -1.27
CA ARG A 21 -13.18 -2.19 -2.64
C ARG A 21 -12.24 -0.98 -2.66
N GLU A 22 -12.04 -0.29 -1.55
CA GLU A 22 -11.09 0.83 -1.45
C GLU A 22 -9.64 0.35 -1.56
N MET A 23 -9.39 -0.93 -1.29
CA MET A 23 -8.06 -1.53 -1.40
C MET A 23 -7.74 -2.00 -2.84
N LEU A 24 -8.57 -1.62 -3.83
CA LEU A 24 -8.25 -1.80 -5.25
C LEU A 24 -6.95 -1.04 -5.58
N PRO A 25 -6.16 -1.50 -6.58
CA PRO A 25 -4.87 -0.87 -6.91
C PRO A 25 -4.97 0.63 -7.21
N SER A 26 -5.99 1.06 -7.97
CA SER A 26 -6.09 2.47 -8.38
C SER A 26 -6.31 3.42 -7.17
N PRO A 27 -7.31 3.23 -6.29
CA PRO A 27 -7.47 4.06 -5.10
C PRO A 27 -6.25 4.02 -4.17
N VAL A 28 -5.64 2.85 -3.95
CA VAL A 28 -4.43 2.70 -3.13
C VAL A 28 -3.28 3.55 -3.67
N ILE A 29 -3.02 3.50 -4.99
CA ILE A 29 -1.94 4.27 -5.61
C ILE A 29 -2.23 5.77 -5.54
N TRP A 30 -3.48 6.20 -5.76
CA TRP A 30 -3.86 7.60 -5.59
C TRP A 30 -3.60 8.07 -4.16
N ARG A 31 -4.02 7.29 -3.16
CA ARG A 31 -3.80 7.63 -1.76
C ARG A 31 -2.32 7.67 -1.38
N ALA A 32 -1.53 6.71 -1.84
CA ALA A 32 -0.08 6.69 -1.61
C ALA A 32 0.61 7.94 -2.19
N LYS A 33 0.18 8.39 -3.39
CA LYS A 33 0.68 9.63 -4.00
C LYS A 33 0.31 10.87 -3.20
N GLU A 34 -0.95 10.97 -2.74
CA GLU A 34 -1.39 12.09 -1.88
C GLU A 34 -0.59 12.17 -0.57
N LEU A 35 -0.22 11.02 -0.01
CA LEU A 35 0.57 10.92 1.22
C LEU A 35 2.08 11.09 1.00
N GLY A 36 2.55 11.24 -0.25
CA GLY A 36 3.97 11.36 -0.56
C GLY A 36 4.78 10.07 -0.34
N LEU A 37 4.12 8.91 -0.32
CA LEU A 37 4.81 7.62 -0.22
C LEU A 37 5.55 7.31 -1.51
N GLN A 38 6.82 6.94 -1.39
CA GLN A 38 7.69 6.56 -2.49
C GLN A 38 7.67 5.06 -2.75
N MET A 39 7.22 4.28 -1.76
CA MET A 39 7.12 2.83 -1.81
C MET A 39 5.95 2.37 -0.95
N ILE A 40 5.29 1.29 -1.38
CA ILE A 40 4.33 0.54 -0.59
C ILE A 40 4.68 -0.95 -0.67
N ALA A 41 4.49 -1.70 0.40
CA ALA A 41 4.60 -3.16 0.40
C ALA A 41 3.22 -3.79 0.65
N VAL A 42 2.83 -4.68 -0.25
CA VAL A 42 1.59 -5.46 -0.11
C VAL A 42 1.86 -6.69 0.76
N THR A 43 1.09 -6.83 1.84
CA THR A 43 1.26 -7.86 2.88
C THR A 43 -0.06 -8.58 3.18
N ASP A 44 -0.72 -9.06 2.13
CA ASP A 44 -1.98 -9.80 2.25
C ASP A 44 -1.86 -11.01 3.16
N HIS A 45 -2.97 -11.37 3.83
CA HIS A 45 -3.05 -12.65 4.53
C HIS A 45 -3.02 -13.77 3.50
N ASN A 46 -1.86 -14.38 3.32
CA ASN A 46 -1.74 -15.66 2.64
C ASN A 46 -1.82 -16.79 3.67
N THR A 47 -2.53 -17.85 3.32
CA THR A 47 -2.58 -19.09 4.12
C THR A 47 -1.58 -20.10 3.57
#